data_AF-A0A925LRP3-F1
#
_entry.id   AF-A0A925LRP3-F1
#
_cell.length_a   1.000
_cell.length_b   1.000
_cell.length_c   1.000
_cell.angle_alpha   90.00
_cell.angle_beta   90.00
_cell.angle_gamma   90.00
#
_symmetry.space_group_name_H-M   'P 1'
#
loop_
_entity.id
_entity.type
_entity.pdbx_description
1 polymer ?
#
loop_
_entity_poly.entity_id
_entity_poly.type
_entity_poly.pdbx_seq_one_letter_code
_entity_poly.pdbx_strand_id
1 'polypeptide(L)'
;MARVWATIGLLILSNIFMTFAWYGHLKDLKDRPWLVAALVSWGIAFFEYMIQVPANRIGNEVMNLGQLKILQEVIALTVFIPFVLLYSKEKLTLDYLWASLCLLG
;
A
#
# COMPACT_ATOMS: atom_id res chain seq x y z
N MET A 1 -17.16 -16.26 1.81
CA MET A 1 -15.91 -16.55 1.06
C MET A 1 -15.69 -15.61 -0.12
N ALA A 2 -16.58 -15.52 -1.11
CA ALA A 2 -16.38 -14.65 -2.29
C ALA A 2 -16.11 -13.16 -1.95
N ARG A 3 -16.84 -12.59 -0.97
CA ARG A 3 -16.65 -11.19 -0.51
C ARG A 3 -15.27 -10.93 0.12
N VAL A 4 -14.70 -11.93 0.79
CA VAL A 4 -13.36 -11.83 1.41
C VAL A 4 -12.29 -11.76 0.33
N TRP A 5 -12.33 -12.66 -0.66
CA TRP A 5 -11.41 -12.65 -1.79
C TRP A 5 -11.52 -11.36 -2.62
N ALA A 6 -12.75 -10.86 -2.85
CA ALA A 6 -12.96 -9.58 -3.51
C ALA A 6 -12.34 -8.42 -2.72
N THR A 7 -12.52 -8.40 -1.40
CA THR A 7 -11.92 -7.39 -0.51
C THR A 7 -10.39 -7.43 -0.60
N ILE A 8 -9.78 -8.61 -0.48
CA ILE A 8 -8.32 -8.78 -0.58
C ILE A 8 -7.80 -8.28 -1.92
N GLY A 9 -8.41 -8.69 -3.04
CA GLY A 9 -7.99 -8.26 -4.37
C GLY A 9 -8.06 -6.75 -4.57
N LEU A 10 -9.16 -6.12 -4.14
CA LEU A 10 -9.34 -4.68 -4.22
C LEU A 10 -8.35 -3.92 -3.31
N LEU A 11 -8.12 -4.41 -2.09
CA LEU A 11 -7.16 -3.81 -1.17
C LEU A 11 -5.72 -3.92 -1.68
N ILE A 12 -5.33 -5.05 -2.30
CA ILE A 12 -4.02 -5.18 -2.94
C ILE A 12 -3.88 -4.15 -4.07
N LEU A 13 -4.88 -4.03 -4.94
CA LEU A 13 -4.85 -3.08 -6.04
C LEU A 13 -4.76 -1.64 -5.52
N SER A 14 -5.58 -1.29 -4.54
CA SER A 14 -5.54 0.01 -3.84
C SER A 14 -4.15 0.28 -3.27
N ASN A 15 -3.55 -0.69 -2.59
CA ASN A 15 -2.26 -0.52 -1.95
C ASN A 15 -1.10 -0.34 -2.95
N ILE A 16 -1.20 -0.90 -4.16
CA ILE A 16 -0.25 -0.60 -5.24
C ILE A 16 -0.32 0.90 -5.57
N PHE A 17 -1.51 1.47 -5.79
CA PHE A 17 -1.66 2.90 -6.03
C PHE A 17 -1.12 3.74 -4.87
N MET A 18 -1.46 3.37 -3.63
CA MET A 18 -0.94 4.03 -2.42
C MET A 18 0.60 4.04 -2.40
N THR A 19 1.23 2.89 -2.67
CA THR A 19 2.69 2.75 -2.66
C THR A 19 3.36 3.66 -3.69
N PHE A 20 2.80 3.73 -4.91
CA PHE A 20 3.29 4.65 -5.94
C PHE A 20 3.04 6.12 -5.60
N ALA A 21 1.88 6.45 -5.03
CA ALA A 21 1.56 7.81 -4.60
C ALA A 21 2.54 8.31 -3.54
N TRP A 22 2.95 7.44 -2.60
CA TRP A 22 3.81 7.81 -1.49
C TRP A 22 5.30 7.78 -1.83
N TYR A 23 5.75 6.81 -2.63
CA TYR A 23 7.17 6.55 -2.81
C TYR A 23 7.65 6.65 -4.26
N GLY A 24 6.77 6.54 -5.26
CA GLY A 24 7.15 6.59 -6.67
C GLY A 24 7.84 7.90 -7.05
N HIS A 25 7.36 9.02 -6.51
CA HIS A 25 7.93 10.34 -6.77
C HIS A 25 9.37 10.49 -6.24
N LEU A 26 9.79 9.69 -5.25
CA LEU A 26 11.16 9.74 -4.71
C LEU A 26 12.20 9.26 -5.73
N LYS A 27 11.78 8.42 -6.68
CA LYS A 27 12.62 7.92 -7.75
C LYS A 27 12.45 8.73 -9.03
N ASP A 28 11.21 8.93 -9.48
CA ASP A 28 10.94 9.47 -10.82
C ASP A 28 10.81 11.01 -10.85
N LEU A 29 10.56 11.65 -9.71
CA LEU A 29 10.33 13.09 -9.59
C LEU A 29 11.31 13.76 -8.61
N LYS A 30 12.45 13.12 -8.33
CA LYS A 30 13.44 13.60 -7.36
C LYS A 30 13.97 15.01 -7.65
N ASP A 31 14.15 15.34 -8.92
CA ASP A 31 14.67 16.64 -9.37
C ASP A 31 13.56 17.66 -9.68
N ARG A 32 12.30 17.30 -9.44
CA ARG A 32 11.15 18.18 -9.67
C ARG A 32 10.80 18.96 -8.40
N PRO A 33 10.18 20.15 -8.53
CA PRO A 33 9.67 20.88 -7.37
C PRO A 33 8.70 20.00 -6.57
N TRP A 34 8.78 20.08 -5.24
CA TRP A 34 7.95 19.28 -4.33
C TRP A 34 6.45 19.41 -4.63
N LEU A 35 6.00 20.59 -5.09
CA LEU A 35 4.61 20.84 -5.44
C LEU A 35 4.14 19.98 -6.62
N VAL A 36 5.01 19.74 -7.61
CA VAL A 36 4.69 18.87 -8.75
C VAL A 36 4.56 17.42 -8.29
N ALA A 37 5.49 16.97 -7.44
CA ALA A 37 5.41 15.64 -6.84
C ALA A 37 4.10 15.47 -6.04
N ALA A 38 3.74 16.45 -5.21
CA ALA A 38 2.52 16.42 -4.41
C ALA A 38 1.25 16.36 -5.26
N LEU A 39 1.14 17.16 -6.33
CA LEU A 39 -0.02 17.15 -7.22
C LEU A 39 -0.16 15.82 -7.99
N VAL A 40 0.95 15.26 -8.45
CA VAL A 40 0.95 13.93 -9.10
C VAL A 40 0.54 12.85 -8.10
N SER A 41 1.11 12.86 -6.89
CA SER A 41 0.75 11.93 -5.81
C SER A 41 -0.73 12.02 -5.44
N TRP A 42 -1.31 13.21 -5.37
CA TRP A 42 -2.76 13.38 -5.16
C TRP A 42 -3.59 12.82 -6.31
N GLY A 43 -3.15 12.99 -7.56
CA GLY A 43 -3.79 12.38 -8.72
C GLY A 43 -3.81 10.85 -8.63
N ILE A 44 -2.73 10.24 -8.16
CA ILE A 44 -2.66 8.78 -7.96
C ILE A 44 -3.54 8.34 -6.77
N ALA A 45 -3.47 9.06 -5.64
CA ALA A 45 -4.27 8.79 -4.46
C ALA A 45 -5.78 8.86 -4.73
N PHE A 46 -6.22 9.71 -5.66
CA PHE A 46 -7.62 9.73 -6.08
C PHE A 46 -8.11 8.35 -6.57
N PHE A 47 -7.32 7.67 -7.41
CA PHE A 47 -7.67 6.33 -7.91
C PHE A 47 -7.54 5.25 -6.83
N GLU A 48 -6.57 5.36 -5.92
CA GLU A 48 -6.51 4.53 -4.71
C GLU A 48 -7.85 4.60 -3.96
N TYR A 49 -8.33 5.80 -3.62
CA TYR A 49 -9.57 5.97 -2.85
C TYR A 49 -10.80 5.41 -3.58
N MET A 50 -10.86 5.51 -4.91
CA MET A 50 -11.95 4.92 -5.70
C MET A 50 -12.07 3.40 -5.52
N ILE A 51 -10.96 2.73 -5.18
CA ILE A 51 -10.89 1.27 -4.98
C ILE A 51 -10.96 0.94 -3.48
N GLN A 52 -10.27 1.72 -2.63
CA GLN A 52 -10.20 1.51 -1.19
C GLN A 52 -11.56 1.60 -0.51
N VAL A 53 -12.36 2.62 -0.85
CA VAL A 53 -13.66 2.87 -0.23
C VAL A 53 -14.63 1.69 -0.46
N PRO A 54 -14.86 1.20 -1.70
CA PRO A 54 -15.71 0.02 -1.89
C PRO A 54 -15.12 -1.24 -1.28
N ALA A 55 -13.79 -1.43 -1.32
CA ALA A 55 -13.14 -2.59 -0.68
C ALA A 55 -13.43 -2.64 0.82
N ASN A 56 -13.27 -1.52 1.51
CA ASN A 56 -13.52 -1.43 2.95
C ASN A 56 -15.00 -1.61 3.30
N ARG A 57 -15.92 -1.09 2.46
CA ARG A 57 -17.37 -1.30 2.65
C ARG A 57 -17.74 -2.78 2.53
N ILE A 58 -17.26 -3.47 1.49
CA ILE A 58 -17.49 -4.91 1.30
C ILE A 58 -16.84 -5.73 2.42
N GLY A 59 -15.62 -5.36 2.83
CA GLY A 59 -14.89 -6.02 3.91
C GLY A 59 -15.59 -5.88 5.27
N ASN A 60 -16.14 -4.72 5.57
CA ASN A 60 -16.82 -4.44 6.83
C ASN A 60 -18.17 -5.17 6.98
N GLU A 61 -18.72 -5.74 5.90
CA GLU A 61 -19.90 -6.63 5.99
C GLU A 61 -19.55 -8.02 6.53
N VAL A 62 -18.28 -8.43 6.45
CA VAL A 62 -17.85 -9.82 6.74
C VAL A 62 -16.75 -9.91 7.81
N MET A 63 -16.05 -8.82 8.08
CA MET A 63 -14.98 -8.70 9.08
C MET A 63 -15.26 -7.52 10.00
N ASN A 64 -14.76 -7.59 11.25
CA ASN A 64 -14.76 -6.42 12.11
C ASN A 64 -13.65 -5.43 11.68
N LEU A 65 -13.72 -4.19 12.18
CA LEU A 65 -12.77 -3.13 11.83
C LEU A 65 -11.31 -3.50 12.14
N GLY A 66 -11.07 -4.19 13.26
CA GLY A 66 -9.74 -4.63 13.68
C GLY A 66 -9.12 -5.63 12.69
N GLN A 67 -9.89 -6.65 12.30
CA GLN A 67 -9.49 -7.64 11.29
C GLN A 67 -9.22 -6.98 9.94
N LEU A 68 -10.09 -6.05 9.52
CA LEU A 68 -9.92 -5.32 8.27
C LEU A 68 -8.66 -4.44 8.28
N LYS A 69 -8.31 -3.85 9.43
CA LYS A 69 -7.07 -3.06 9.58
C LYS A 69 -5.83 -3.95 9.55
N ILE A 70 -5.83 -5.05 10.30
CA ILE A 70 -4.71 -6.02 10.29
C ILE A 70 -4.49 -6.56 8.87
N LEU A 71 -5.57 -6.90 8.15
CA LEU A 71 -5.48 -7.34 6.76
C LEU A 71 -4.81 -6.28 5.86
N GLN A 72 -5.17 -5.00 6.03
CA GLN A 72 -4.55 -3.91 5.28
C GLN A 72 -3.06 -3.75 5.60
N GLU A 73 -2.64 -3.88 6.85
CA GLU A 73 -1.21 -3.82 7.23
C GLU A 73 -0.42 -4.98 6.60
N VAL A 74 -0.97 -6.19 6.62
CA VAL A 74 -0.35 -7.36 5.96
C VAL A 74 -0.22 -7.10 4.46
N ILE A 75 -1.27 -6.59 3.81
CA ILE A 75 -1.25 -6.23 2.39
C ILE A 75 -0.20 -5.14 2.12
N ALA A 76 -0.16 -4.10 2.95
CA ALA A 76 0.77 -2.99 2.81
C ALA A 76 2.23 -3.47 2.82
N LEU A 77 2.60 -4.29 3.81
CA LEU A 77 3.95 -4.86 3.87
C LEU A 77 4.23 -5.79 2.68
N THR A 78 3.25 -6.61 2.31
CA THR A 78 3.39 -7.57 1.20
C THR A 78 3.59 -6.87 -0.15
N VAL A 79 2.95 -5.73 -0.39
CA VAL A 79 3.10 -4.93 -1.61
C VAL A 79 4.34 -4.05 -1.56
N PHE A 80 4.67 -3.50 -0.39
CA PHE A 80 5.82 -2.62 -0.21
C PHE A 80 7.16 -3.33 -0.43
N ILE A 81 7.33 -4.56 0.07
CA ILE A 81 8.61 -5.29 -0.06
C ILE A 81 9.02 -5.49 -1.54
N PRO A 82 8.16 -6.02 -2.44
CA PRO A 82 8.46 -6.08 -3.87
C PRO A 82 8.70 -4.71 -4.51
N PHE A 83 7.96 -3.68 -4.08
CA PHE A 83 8.16 -2.32 -4.60
C PHE A 83 9.59 -1.82 -4.30
N VAL A 84 10.05 -1.97 -3.06
CA VAL A 84 11.40 -1.55 -2.65
C VAL A 84 12.48 -2.33 -3.41
N LEU A 85 12.31 -3.65 -3.54
CA LEU A 85 13.24 -4.54 -4.24
C LEU A 85 13.32 -4.28 -5.75
N LEU A 86 12.16 -4.25 -6.41
CA LEU A 86 12.07 -4.28 -7.87
C LEU A 86 12.06 -2.87 -8.46
N TYR A 87 11.32 -1.94 -7.84
CA TYR A 87 11.18 -0.59 -8.33
C TYR A 87 12.23 0.35 -7.72
N SER A 88 12.33 0.47 -6.39
CA SER A 88 13.33 1.37 -5.77
C SER A 88 14.77 0.84 -5.86
N LYS A 89 14.93 -0.46 -6.13
CA LYS A 89 16.24 -1.16 -6.20
C LYS A 89 17.07 -0.99 -4.93
N GLU A 90 16.42 -0.83 -3.78
CA GLU A 90 17.13 -0.80 -2.51
C GLU A 90 17.52 -2.22 -2.11
N LYS A 91 18.69 -2.36 -1.49
CA LYS A 91 19.15 -3.64 -0.98
C LYS A 91 18.37 -3.95 0.29
N LEU A 92 17.66 -5.08 0.31
CA LEU A 92 17.13 -5.61 1.57
C LEU A 92 18.30 -6.02 2.47
N THR A 93 18.50 -5.27 3.55
CA THR A 93 19.37 -5.68 4.65
C THR A 93 18.58 -6.57 5.61
N LEU A 94 19.29 -7.40 6.38
CA LEU A 94 18.67 -8.22 7.42
C LEU A 94 17.96 -7.38 8.49
N ASP A 95 18.29 -6.09 8.60
CA ASP A 95 17.62 -5.15 9.51
C ASP A 95 16.13 -5.02 9.20
N TYR A 96 15.70 -5.14 7.94
CA TYR A 96 14.28 -5.14 7.57
C TYR A 96 13.55 -6.37 8.11
N LEU A 97 14.20 -7.54 8.09
CA LEU A 97 13.64 -8.76 8.66
C LEU A 97 13.54 -8.63 10.18
N TRP A 98 14.59 -8.14 10.84
CA TRP A 98 14.60 -7.92 12.29
C TRP A 98 13.58 -6.87 12.72
N ALA A 99 13.46 -5.74 12.00
CA ALA A 99 12.44 -4.73 12.25
C ALA A 99 11.02 -5.30 12.07
N SER A 100 10.79 -6.12 11.04
CA SER A 100 9.51 -6.79 10.83
C SER A 100 9.17 -7.75 11.97
N LEU A 101 10.15 -8.52 12.46
CA LEU A 101 9.98 -9.41 13.61
C LEU A 101 9.71 -8.63 14.90
N CYS A 102 10.40 -7.51 15.15
CA CYS A 102 10.16 -6.65 16.31
C CYS A 102 8.78 -5.95 16.27
N LEU A 103 8.24 -5.68 15.08
CA LEU A 103 6.90 -5.10 14.92
C LEU A 103 5.78 -6.13 15.11
N LEU A 104 6.07 -7.42 15.01
CA LEU A 104 5.11 -8.50 15.21
C LEU A 104 4.87 -8.86 16.69
N GLY A 105 5.67 -8.32 17.62
CA GLY A 105 5.56 -8.55 19.06
C GLY A 105 6.37 -9.75 19.53
#